data_AF-A0A031WDC7-F1
#
_entry.id   AF-A0A031WDC7-F1
#
_cell.length_a   1.000
_cell.length_b   1.000
_cell.length_c   1.000
_cell.angle_alpha   90.00
_cell.angle_beta   90.00
_cell.angle_gamma   90.00
#
_symmetry.space_group_name_H-M   'P 1'
#
loop_
_entity.id
_entity.type
_entity.pdbx_description
1 polymer ?
#
loop_
_entity_poly.entity_id
_entity_poly.type
_entity_poly.pdbx_seq_one_letter_code
_entity_poly.pdbx_strand_id
1 'polypeptide(L)'
;MLVAKEKSYELVDNCQQDEYNIVLRASEGDKIALEYIITKYRNFVKAKAKSYFLIGADKEDIIQEGMIGLYKAVRDFDGSKTNSFKCFAEICITRQIITAIKTATRQKHIPLNSYVSLNKPIYDEESDRTLLDIIATSIVTDPEELIISKEELKNIESKMNELLSDLELEVLELYLNGKSYQFIADKLKRDVKSIDNALQRVKRKLEKHLENRND
;
A
#
# COMPACT_ATOMS: atom_id res chain seq x y z
N MET A 1 38.30 1.79 -33.17
CA MET A 1 36.95 1.16 -33.21
C MET A 1 35.84 2.04 -32.61
N LEU A 2 36.13 2.90 -31.62
CA LEU A 2 35.16 3.84 -31.04
C LEU A 2 34.74 4.99 -31.99
N VAL A 3 35.67 5.51 -32.81
CA VAL A 3 35.41 6.64 -33.73
C VAL A 3 34.44 6.28 -34.87
N ALA A 4 34.30 4.99 -35.20
CA ALA A 4 33.39 4.55 -36.28
C ALA A 4 31.91 4.52 -35.85
N LYS A 5 31.62 4.47 -34.55
CA LYS A 5 30.24 4.50 -34.02
C LYS A 5 29.67 5.91 -33.94
N GLU A 6 30.49 6.93 -33.68
CA GLU A 6 30.03 8.33 -33.62
C GLU A 6 29.55 8.83 -34.98
N LYS A 7 30.22 8.41 -36.07
CA LYS A 7 29.91 8.87 -37.43
C LYS A 7 28.58 8.35 -37.99
N SER A 8 27.99 7.31 -37.40
CA SER A 8 26.67 6.80 -37.78
C SER A 8 25.49 7.53 -37.11
N TYR A 9 25.73 8.37 -36.10
CA TYR A 9 24.66 9.11 -35.40
C TYR A 9 24.42 10.53 -35.95
N GLU A 10 25.30 11.08 -36.79
CA GLU A 10 25.21 12.47 -37.26
C GLU A 10 24.27 12.70 -38.47
N LEU A 11 23.64 11.66 -39.03
CA LEU A 11 22.86 11.80 -40.28
C LEU A 11 21.34 11.86 -40.13
N VAL A 12 20.81 12.09 -38.91
CA VAL A 12 19.36 12.11 -38.69
C VAL A 12 18.96 13.41 -38.00
N ASP A 13 19.09 14.51 -38.74
CA ASP A 13 18.52 15.80 -38.36
C ASP A 13 17.84 16.45 -39.58
N ASN A 14 16.50 16.42 -39.61
CA ASN A 14 15.54 17.39 -40.18
C ASN A 14 14.29 16.78 -40.86
N CYS A 15 13.22 16.52 -40.09
CA CYS A 15 11.80 16.87 -40.37
C CYS A 15 10.82 16.11 -39.44
N GLN A 16 9.63 16.65 -39.19
CA GLN A 16 8.58 15.94 -38.43
C GLN A 16 8.10 14.65 -39.12
N GLN A 17 8.19 14.59 -40.46
CA GLN A 17 7.93 13.37 -41.24
C GLN A 17 9.01 12.29 -41.01
N ASP A 18 10.25 12.68 -40.69
CA ASP A 18 11.30 11.73 -40.37
C ASP A 18 11.10 11.11 -38.99
N GLU A 19 10.60 11.88 -38.00
CA GLU A 19 10.33 11.33 -36.67
C GLU A 19 9.26 10.24 -36.69
N TYR A 20 8.18 10.42 -37.46
CA TYR A 20 7.16 9.39 -37.64
C TYR A 20 7.76 8.09 -38.20
N ASN A 21 8.54 8.19 -39.27
CA ASN A 21 9.15 7.03 -39.93
C ASN A 21 10.15 6.31 -39.01
N ILE A 22 10.92 7.05 -38.21
CA ILE A 22 11.86 6.47 -37.25
C ILE A 22 11.11 5.74 -36.13
N VAL A 23 10.03 6.33 -35.60
CA VAL A 23 9.22 5.68 -34.56
C VAL A 23 8.53 4.42 -35.09
N LEU A 24 8.02 4.45 -36.33
CA LEU A 24 7.42 3.29 -36.97
C LEU A 24 8.43 2.15 -37.14
N ARG A 25 9.63 2.44 -37.65
CA ARG A 25 10.71 1.45 -37.73
C ARG A 25 11.07 0.90 -36.36
N ALA A 26 11.13 1.76 -35.35
CA ALA A 26 11.42 1.37 -33.97
C ALA A 26 10.32 0.45 -33.38
N SER A 27 9.05 0.68 -33.71
CA SER A 27 7.93 -0.17 -33.27
C SER A 27 7.92 -1.54 -33.99
N GLU A 28 8.41 -1.58 -35.23
CA GLU A 28 8.62 -2.80 -36.03
C GLU A 28 9.86 -3.62 -35.58
N GLY A 29 10.65 -3.12 -34.62
CA GLY A 29 11.77 -3.83 -34.02
C GLY A 29 13.16 -3.41 -34.50
N ASP A 30 13.28 -2.32 -35.28
CA ASP A 30 14.58 -1.73 -35.62
C ASP A 30 15.26 -1.17 -34.36
N LYS A 31 16.31 -1.87 -33.92
CA LYS A 31 17.06 -1.52 -32.71
C LYS A 31 17.77 -0.17 -32.82
N ILE A 32 18.25 0.20 -34.01
CA ILE A 32 18.98 1.44 -34.22
C ILE A 32 18.00 2.62 -34.12
N ALA A 33 16.83 2.49 -34.75
CA ALA A 33 15.77 3.48 -34.65
C ALA A 33 15.27 3.63 -33.21
N LEU A 34 15.09 2.52 -32.49
CA LEU A 34 14.70 2.53 -31.08
C LEU A 34 15.74 3.24 -30.20
N GLU A 35 17.02 2.89 -30.36
CA GLU A 35 18.11 3.50 -29.58
C GLU A 35 18.20 5.02 -29.84
N TYR A 36 18.00 5.44 -31.10
CA TYR A 36 17.94 6.86 -31.47
C TYR A 36 16.80 7.57 -30.73
N ILE A 37 15.57 7.03 -30.75
CA ILE A 37 14.43 7.64 -30.07
C ILE A 37 14.63 7.67 -28.55
N ILE A 38 15.10 6.57 -27.95
CA ILE A 38 15.40 6.50 -26.52
C ILE A 38 16.41 7.58 -26.13
N THR A 39 17.48 7.73 -26.90
CA THR A 39 18.54 8.72 -26.63
C THR A 39 18.01 10.14 -26.79
N LYS A 40 17.28 10.43 -27.88
CA LYS A 40 16.67 11.73 -28.16
C LYS A 40 15.73 12.19 -27.06
N TYR A 41 14.89 11.30 -26.54
CA TYR A 41 13.88 11.63 -25.54
C TYR A 41 14.36 11.45 -24.08
N ARG A 42 15.59 10.99 -23.84
CA ARG A 42 16.11 10.76 -22.48
C ARG A 42 16.04 12.00 -21.59
N ASN A 43 16.46 13.16 -22.09
CA ASN A 43 16.41 14.42 -21.33
C ASN A 43 14.97 14.91 -21.12
N PHE A 44 14.07 14.61 -22.06
CA PHE A 44 12.65 14.89 -21.92
C PHE A 44 12.02 14.06 -20.80
N VAL A 45 12.34 12.76 -20.73
CA VAL A 45 11.92 11.88 -19.62
C VAL A 45 12.45 12.41 -18.29
N LYS A 46 13.75 12.75 -18.20
CA LYS A 46 14.33 13.35 -16.99
C LYS A 46 13.61 14.61 -16.54
N ALA A 47 13.27 15.50 -17.48
CA ALA A 47 12.54 16.72 -17.17
C ALA A 47 11.14 16.44 -16.62
N LYS A 48 10.41 15.47 -17.19
CA LYS A 48 9.09 15.07 -16.71
C LYS A 48 9.15 14.34 -15.37
N ALA A 49 10.15 13.48 -15.15
CA ALA A 49 10.35 12.78 -13.90
C ALA A 49 10.65 13.71 -12.71
N LYS A 50 11.27 14.88 -12.96
CA LYS A 50 11.70 15.82 -11.91
C LYS A 50 10.58 16.31 -10.98
N SER A 51 9.33 16.37 -11.47
CA SER A 51 8.18 16.81 -10.67
C SER A 51 7.58 15.71 -9.79
N TYR A 52 8.11 14.48 -9.87
CA TYR A 52 7.60 13.33 -9.13
C TYR A 52 8.58 12.87 -8.07
N PHE A 53 8.04 12.30 -7.00
CA PHE A 53 8.81 11.77 -5.88
C PHE A 53 8.15 10.50 -5.36
N LEU A 54 8.96 9.50 -5.00
CA LEU A 54 8.53 8.24 -4.43
C LEU A 54 9.36 7.99 -3.17
N ILE A 55 8.68 7.89 -2.03
CA ILE A 55 9.31 7.67 -0.73
C ILE A 55 9.99 6.29 -0.75
N GLY A 56 11.28 6.26 -0.40
CA GLY A 56 12.08 5.03 -0.37
C GLY A 56 12.63 4.58 -1.73
N ALA A 57 12.50 5.41 -2.78
CA ALA A 57 13.09 5.17 -4.09
C ALA A 57 13.99 6.33 -4.51
N ASP A 58 14.99 6.03 -5.34
CA ASP A 58 15.91 7.02 -5.86
C ASP A 58 15.30 7.79 -7.04
N LYS A 59 15.85 8.97 -7.34
CA LYS A 59 15.43 9.74 -8.52
C LYS A 59 15.62 8.96 -9.82
N GLU A 60 16.64 8.10 -9.87
CA GLU A 60 16.89 7.23 -11.02
C GLU A 60 15.76 6.20 -11.20
N ASP A 61 15.12 5.72 -10.13
CA ASP A 61 13.99 4.78 -10.25
C ASP A 61 12.79 5.43 -10.96
N ILE A 62 12.50 6.69 -10.63
CA ILE A 62 11.43 7.46 -11.29
C ILE A 62 11.77 7.72 -12.76
N ILE A 63 13.03 8.02 -13.05
CA ILE A 63 13.50 8.18 -14.44
C ILE A 63 13.31 6.87 -15.20
N GLN A 64 13.67 5.72 -14.61
CA GLN A 64 13.52 4.41 -15.24
C GLN A 64 12.06 4.05 -15.50
N GLU A 65 11.15 4.33 -14.57
CA GLU A 65 9.70 4.20 -14.83
C GLU A 65 9.25 5.11 -15.98
N GLY A 66 9.76 6.34 -16.04
CA GLY A 66 9.54 7.22 -17.19
C GLY A 66 10.07 6.64 -18.51
N MET A 67 11.26 6.03 -18.51
CA MET A 67 11.86 5.38 -19.68
C MET A 67 11.04 4.17 -20.15
N ILE A 68 10.47 3.39 -19.22
CA ILE A 68 9.51 2.32 -19.53
C ILE A 68 8.26 2.91 -20.21
N GLY A 69 7.77 4.05 -19.73
CA GLY A 69 6.65 4.77 -20.34
C GLY A 69 6.95 5.24 -21.76
N LEU A 70 8.16 5.76 -22.01
CA LEU A 70 8.63 6.12 -23.34
C LEU A 70 8.73 4.89 -24.26
N TYR A 71 9.27 3.77 -23.77
CA TYR A 71 9.36 2.54 -24.56
C TYR A 71 7.97 2.02 -24.99
N LYS A 72 6.99 2.04 -24.07
CA LYS A 72 5.59 1.72 -24.40
C LYS A 72 5.01 2.71 -25.42
N ALA A 73 5.36 3.99 -25.32
CA ALA A 73 4.94 4.98 -26.30
C ALA A 73 5.47 4.68 -27.71
N VAL A 74 6.75 4.29 -27.85
CA VAL A 74 7.32 3.90 -29.14
C VAL A 74 6.57 2.71 -29.72
N ARG A 75 6.31 1.68 -28.90
CA ARG A 75 5.62 0.46 -29.33
C ARG A 75 4.17 0.71 -29.75
N ASP A 76 3.45 1.54 -29.01
CA ASP A 76 1.99 1.71 -29.14
C ASP A 76 1.59 2.96 -29.95
N PHE A 77 2.57 3.72 -30.49
CA PHE A 77 2.28 4.94 -31.24
C PHE A 77 1.59 4.65 -32.57
N ASP A 78 0.53 5.40 -32.83
CA ASP A 78 -0.25 5.34 -34.06
C ASP A 78 -0.42 6.75 -34.61
N GLY A 79 0.30 7.05 -35.69
CA GLY A 79 0.29 8.37 -36.33
C GLY A 79 -1.03 8.70 -37.04
N SER A 80 -1.94 7.73 -37.23
CA SER A 80 -3.30 8.02 -37.72
C SER A 80 -4.17 8.69 -36.66
N LYS A 81 -3.88 8.46 -35.37
CA LYS A 81 -4.67 8.96 -34.23
C LYS A 81 -4.13 10.26 -33.64
N THR A 82 -2.84 10.52 -33.78
CA THR A 82 -2.19 11.71 -33.17
C THR A 82 -1.09 12.26 -34.06
N ASN A 83 -1.05 13.59 -34.21
CA ASN A 83 -0.11 14.27 -35.11
C ASN A 83 1.32 14.40 -34.55
N SER A 84 1.56 14.11 -33.26
CA SER A 84 2.88 14.30 -32.64
C SER A 84 3.23 13.18 -31.67
N PHE A 85 4.31 12.46 -31.97
CA PHE A 85 4.89 11.45 -31.09
C PHE A 85 5.25 12.04 -29.72
N LYS A 86 5.85 13.23 -29.67
CA LYS A 86 6.20 13.91 -28.42
C LYS A 86 5.02 14.06 -27.47
N CYS A 87 3.86 14.48 -27.98
CA CYS A 87 2.65 14.63 -27.17
C CYS A 87 2.16 13.28 -26.63
N PHE A 88 2.14 12.26 -27.48
CA PHE A 88 1.75 10.91 -27.06
C PHE A 88 2.72 10.32 -26.02
N ALA A 89 4.03 10.46 -26.25
CA ALA A 89 5.08 10.03 -25.34
C ALA A 89 4.96 10.71 -23.99
N GLU A 90 4.68 12.02 -23.94
CA GLU A 90 4.45 12.74 -22.68
C GLU A 90 3.36 12.10 -21.82
N ILE A 91 2.24 11.76 -22.44
CA ILE A 91 1.10 11.14 -21.76
C ILE A 91 1.50 9.76 -21.21
N CYS A 92 2.18 8.93 -22.01
CA CYS A 92 2.59 7.59 -21.60
C CYS A 92 3.66 7.62 -20.50
N ILE A 93 4.67 8.49 -20.61
CA ILE A 93 5.71 8.69 -19.60
C ILE A 93 5.06 9.08 -18.27
N THR A 94 4.21 10.10 -18.29
CA THR A 94 3.56 10.63 -17.08
C THR A 94 2.65 9.58 -16.43
N ARG A 95 1.84 8.86 -17.23
CA ARG A 95 0.97 7.80 -16.71
C ARG A 95 1.76 6.65 -16.11
N GLN A 96 2.88 6.25 -16.71
CA GLN A 96 3.72 5.17 -16.20
C GLN A 96 4.30 5.55 -14.83
N ILE A 97 4.87 6.75 -14.70
CA ILE A 97 5.41 7.27 -13.43
C ILE A 97 4.31 7.30 -12.35
N ILE A 98 3.14 7.87 -12.65
CA ILE A 98 2.02 7.93 -11.70
C ILE A 98 1.56 6.52 -11.29
N THR A 99 1.52 5.58 -12.24
CA THR A 99 1.12 4.19 -11.97
C THR A 99 2.11 3.49 -11.05
N ALA A 100 3.41 3.68 -11.27
CA ALA A 100 4.45 3.14 -10.40
C ALA A 100 4.31 3.68 -8.97
N ILE A 101 4.15 5.01 -8.82
CA ILE A 101 3.94 5.64 -7.51
C ILE A 101 2.68 5.11 -6.82
N LYS A 102 1.54 5.05 -7.52
CA LYS A 102 0.29 4.53 -6.96
C LYS A 102 0.39 3.06 -6.56
N THR A 103 1.19 2.28 -7.29
CA THR A 103 1.38 0.85 -6.99
C THR A 103 2.23 0.66 -5.75
N ALA A 104 3.33 1.42 -5.63
CA ALA A 104 4.22 1.39 -4.48
C ALA A 104 3.59 1.96 -3.20
N THR A 105 2.74 2.97 -3.33
CA THR A 105 2.03 3.62 -2.20
C THR A 105 0.68 2.97 -1.88
N ARG A 106 0.33 1.86 -2.55
CA ARG A 106 -0.98 1.22 -2.36
C ARG A 106 -1.10 0.66 -0.94
N GLN A 107 -2.17 1.04 -0.25
CA GLN A 107 -2.37 0.80 1.19
C GLN A 107 -2.20 -0.65 1.67
N LYS A 108 -2.37 -1.65 0.78
CA LYS A 108 -2.11 -3.07 1.09
C LYS A 108 -0.63 -3.36 1.47
N HIS A 109 0.31 -2.51 1.06
CA HIS A 109 1.74 -2.64 1.37
C HIS A 109 2.21 -1.75 2.53
N ILE A 110 1.31 -0.99 3.20
CA ILE A 110 1.66 -0.15 4.35
C ILE A 110 2.41 -0.95 5.43
N PRO A 111 1.98 -2.16 5.84
CA PRO A 111 2.71 -2.92 6.86
C PRO A 111 4.15 -3.25 6.47
N LEU A 112 4.45 -3.36 5.17
CA LEU A 112 5.78 -3.66 4.64
C LEU A 112 6.66 -2.42 4.43
N ASN A 113 6.08 -1.22 4.36
CA ASN A 113 6.79 0.03 4.09
C ASN A 113 6.95 0.91 5.34
N SER A 114 6.19 0.63 6.40
CA SER A 114 6.28 1.31 7.70
C SER A 114 6.76 0.38 8.82
N TYR A 115 7.50 -0.68 8.48
CA TYR A 115 8.02 -1.58 9.51
C TYR A 115 9.08 -0.85 10.34
N VAL A 116 8.96 -0.98 11.65
CA VAL A 116 9.99 -0.55 12.59
C VAL A 116 10.76 -1.81 12.97
N SER A 117 12.07 -1.81 12.73
CA SER A 117 12.91 -2.95 13.10
C SER A 117 12.83 -3.19 14.61
N LEU A 118 12.50 -4.42 15.01
CA LEU A 118 12.44 -4.80 16.43
C LEU A 118 13.82 -4.72 17.10
N ASN A 119 14.90 -4.81 16.32
CA ASN A 119 16.28 -4.67 16.79
C ASN A 119 16.76 -3.20 16.83
N LYS A 120 15.89 -2.22 16.53
CA LYS A 120 16.28 -0.81 16.58
C LYS A 120 16.45 -0.39 18.06
N PRO A 121 17.60 0.21 18.43
CA PRO A 121 17.79 0.75 19.77
C PRO A 121 16.86 1.96 20.00
N ILE A 122 16.35 2.09 21.23
CA ILE A 122 15.24 3.01 21.55
C ILE A 122 15.73 4.42 21.89
N TYR A 123 16.91 4.52 22.48
CA TYR A 123 17.44 5.77 23.00
C TYR A 123 18.59 6.31 22.14
N ASP A 124 19.71 5.59 22.08
CA ASP A 124 20.91 5.99 21.34
C ASP A 124 21.52 4.77 20.62
N GLU A 125 22.38 4.98 19.61
CA GLU A 125 22.97 3.89 18.80
C GLU A 125 23.83 2.92 19.63
N GLU A 126 24.28 3.34 20.82
CA GLU A 126 25.02 2.51 21.79
C GLU A 126 24.14 1.79 22.81
N SER A 127 22.81 1.93 22.75
CA SER A 127 21.91 1.27 23.70
C SER A 127 21.68 -0.19 23.35
N ASP A 128 22.00 -1.10 24.27
CA ASP A 128 21.71 -2.54 24.13
C ASP A 128 20.21 -2.88 24.18
N ARG A 129 19.34 -1.91 24.53
CA ARG A 129 17.90 -2.12 24.63
C ARG A 129 17.20 -1.83 23.31
N THR A 130 16.56 -2.86 22.78
CA THR A 130 15.83 -2.84 21.50
C THR A 130 14.32 -2.79 21.70
N LEU A 131 13.58 -2.44 20.66
CA LEU A 131 12.10 -2.50 20.68
C LEU A 131 11.55 -3.89 21.02
N LEU A 132 12.28 -4.95 20.67
CA LEU A 132 11.93 -6.32 21.03
C LEU A 132 11.88 -6.53 22.55
N ASP A 133 12.82 -5.96 23.29
CA ASP A 133 12.93 -6.13 24.75
C ASP A 133 11.72 -5.52 25.48
N ILE A 134 11.22 -4.38 25.00
CA ILE A 134 10.02 -3.75 25.55
C ILE A 134 8.76 -4.56 25.22
N ILE A 135 8.61 -4.98 23.97
CA ILE A 135 7.41 -5.72 23.53
C ILE A 135 7.35 -7.09 24.22
N ALA A 136 8.48 -7.77 24.40
CA ALA A 136 8.54 -9.03 25.14
C ALA A 136 8.17 -8.88 26.63
N THR A 137 8.38 -7.69 27.22
CA THR A 137 7.99 -7.38 28.61
C THR A 137 6.46 -7.21 28.77
N SER A 138 5.70 -7.10 27.68
CA SER A 138 4.23 -7.00 27.74
C SER A 138 3.50 -8.34 27.99
N ILE A 139 4.23 -9.45 28.00
CA ILE A 139 3.69 -10.73 28.46
C ILE A 139 3.88 -10.74 29.99
N VAL A 140 2.79 -10.49 30.72
CA VAL A 140 2.76 -10.45 32.20
C VAL A 140 3.50 -11.68 32.77
N THR A 141 4.71 -11.47 33.31
CA THR A 141 5.51 -12.53 33.94
C THR A 141 5.33 -12.61 35.45
N ASP A 142 4.61 -11.68 36.06
CA ASP A 142 4.38 -11.66 37.51
C ASP A 142 3.22 -12.61 37.89
N PRO A 143 3.48 -13.67 38.70
CA PRO A 143 2.45 -14.60 39.14
C PRO A 143 1.30 -13.93 39.91
N GLU A 144 1.57 -12.85 40.64
CA GLU A 144 0.56 -12.10 41.39
C GLU A 144 -0.42 -11.40 40.43
N GLU A 145 0.09 -10.63 39.46
CA GLU A 145 -0.73 -9.98 38.43
C GLU A 145 -1.53 -10.98 37.57
N LEU A 146 -0.96 -12.16 37.28
CA LEU A 146 -1.66 -13.25 36.59
C LEU A 146 -2.83 -13.82 37.41
N ILE A 147 -2.67 -13.92 38.73
CA ILE A 147 -3.74 -14.39 39.63
C ILE A 147 -4.84 -13.33 39.73
N ILE A 148 -4.47 -12.07 39.95
CA ILE A 148 -5.40 -10.93 40.01
C ILE A 148 -6.21 -10.86 38.71
N SER A 149 -5.54 -10.90 37.55
CA SER A 149 -6.22 -10.88 36.24
C SER A 149 -7.18 -12.04 36.05
N LYS A 150 -6.84 -13.25 36.53
CA LYS A 150 -7.75 -14.41 36.48
C LYS A 150 -8.97 -14.23 37.38
N GLU A 151 -8.80 -13.66 38.56
CA GLU A 151 -9.91 -13.36 39.47
C GLU A 151 -10.82 -12.27 38.92
N GLU A 152 -10.23 -11.23 38.30
CA GLU A 152 -11.00 -10.19 37.61
C GLU A 152 -11.81 -10.75 36.45
N LEU A 153 -11.23 -11.63 35.63
CA LEU A 153 -11.95 -12.30 34.54
C LEU A 153 -13.13 -13.12 35.06
N LYS A 154 -12.95 -13.91 36.13
CA LYS A 154 -14.04 -14.65 36.75
C LYS A 154 -15.13 -13.74 37.30
N ASN A 155 -14.75 -12.64 37.93
CA ASN A 155 -15.70 -11.66 38.44
C ASN A 155 -16.51 -11.01 37.30
N ILE A 156 -15.84 -10.67 36.19
CA ILE A 156 -16.50 -10.14 34.99
C ILE A 156 -17.49 -11.16 34.43
N GLU A 157 -17.07 -12.43 34.27
CA GLU A 157 -17.92 -13.51 33.76
C GLU A 157 -19.16 -13.74 34.63
N SER A 158 -18.99 -13.76 35.97
CA SER A 158 -20.12 -13.90 36.90
C SER A 158 -21.12 -12.74 36.76
N LYS A 159 -20.63 -11.51 36.68
CA LYS A 159 -21.47 -10.31 36.53
C LYS A 159 -22.17 -10.26 35.18
N MET A 160 -21.51 -10.72 34.13
CA MET A 160 -22.12 -10.83 32.81
C MET A 160 -23.30 -11.82 32.83
N ASN A 161 -23.14 -12.97 33.48
CA ASN A 161 -24.22 -13.94 33.65
C ASN A 161 -25.40 -13.42 34.48
N GLU A 162 -25.17 -12.52 35.43
CA GLU A 162 -26.23 -11.89 36.22
C GLU A 162 -26.97 -10.76 35.48
N LEU A 163 -26.25 -9.98 34.66
CA LEU A 163 -26.78 -8.77 34.02
C LEU A 163 -27.42 -9.02 32.65
N LEU A 164 -26.85 -9.93 31.88
CA LEU A 164 -27.24 -10.20 30.50
C LEU A 164 -28.29 -11.31 30.45
N SER A 165 -29.18 -11.26 29.46
CA SER A 165 -30.07 -12.39 29.19
C SER A 165 -29.36 -13.50 28.41
N ASP A 166 -29.93 -14.70 28.39
CA ASP A 166 -29.37 -15.84 27.65
C ASP A 166 -29.07 -15.50 26.18
N LEU A 167 -29.98 -14.76 25.52
CA LEU A 167 -29.78 -14.30 24.14
C LEU A 167 -28.64 -13.28 24.03
N GLU A 168 -28.53 -12.37 25.00
CA GLU A 168 -27.46 -11.36 25.01
C GLU A 168 -26.09 -11.98 25.24
N LEU A 169 -26.00 -12.98 26.12
CA LEU A 169 -24.80 -13.78 26.35
C LEU A 169 -24.37 -14.54 25.09
N GLU A 170 -25.29 -15.27 24.47
CA GLU A 170 -24.99 -16.08 23.28
C GLU A 170 -24.58 -15.19 22.09
N VAL A 171 -25.23 -14.04 21.91
CA VAL A 171 -24.84 -13.06 20.89
C VAL A 171 -23.47 -12.47 21.17
N LEU A 172 -23.19 -12.09 22.42
CA LEU A 172 -21.91 -11.52 22.81
C LEU A 172 -20.77 -12.53 22.65
N GLU A 173 -20.96 -13.77 23.05
CA GLU A 173 -19.95 -14.84 22.90
C GLU A 173 -19.57 -15.04 21.43
N LEU A 174 -20.56 -15.13 20.53
CA LEU A 174 -20.29 -15.28 19.11
C LEU A 174 -19.61 -14.04 18.50
N TYR A 175 -19.98 -12.86 18.97
CA TYR A 175 -19.35 -11.61 18.55
C TYR A 175 -17.89 -11.53 19.00
N LEU A 176 -17.58 -11.88 20.24
CA LEU A 176 -16.21 -11.92 20.79
C LEU A 176 -15.35 -12.97 20.07
N ASN A 177 -15.95 -14.05 19.59
CA ASN A 177 -15.31 -15.04 18.71
C ASN A 177 -15.14 -14.57 17.25
N GLY A 178 -15.38 -13.27 16.97
CA GLY A 178 -15.15 -12.64 15.68
C GLY A 178 -16.18 -13.00 14.60
N LYS A 179 -17.36 -13.51 14.98
CA LYS A 179 -18.42 -13.84 14.00
C LYS A 179 -19.13 -12.57 13.52
N SER A 180 -19.50 -12.56 12.23
CA SER A 180 -20.25 -11.45 11.65
C SER A 180 -21.71 -11.46 12.11
N TYR A 181 -22.36 -10.28 12.08
CA TYR A 181 -23.77 -10.17 12.51
C TYR A 181 -24.70 -11.06 11.68
N GLN A 182 -24.39 -11.23 10.40
CA GLN A 182 -25.13 -12.12 9.49
C GLN A 182 -24.99 -13.59 9.91
N PHE A 183 -23.78 -14.03 10.25
CA PHE A 183 -23.54 -15.39 10.73
C PHE A 183 -24.26 -15.66 12.05
N ILE A 184 -24.23 -14.69 12.98
CA ILE A 184 -24.90 -14.82 14.27
C ILE A 184 -26.43 -14.88 14.08
N ALA A 185 -26.97 -14.02 13.22
CA ALA A 185 -28.39 -13.99 12.88
C ALA A 185 -28.87 -15.34 12.33
N ASP A 186 -28.13 -15.91 11.38
CA ASP A 186 -28.43 -17.22 10.78
C ASP A 186 -28.35 -18.36 11.81
N LYS A 187 -27.28 -18.38 12.62
CA LYS A 187 -27.07 -19.38 13.67
C LYS A 187 -28.19 -19.37 14.72
N LEU A 188 -28.61 -18.18 15.16
CA LEU A 188 -29.63 -18.00 16.19
C LEU A 188 -31.06 -17.98 15.63
N LYS A 189 -31.23 -18.13 14.31
CA LYS A 189 -32.52 -18.01 13.61
C LYS A 189 -33.25 -16.71 13.96
N ARG A 190 -32.50 -15.60 13.99
CA ARG A 190 -32.98 -14.24 14.25
C ARG A 190 -32.62 -13.33 13.09
N ASP A 191 -33.27 -12.19 13.02
CA ASP A 191 -32.90 -11.15 12.07
C ASP A 191 -31.66 -10.37 12.54
N VAL A 192 -30.91 -9.81 11.59
CA VAL A 192 -29.69 -9.04 11.85
C VAL A 192 -29.93 -7.86 12.79
N LYS A 193 -31.11 -7.22 12.71
CA LYS A 193 -31.46 -6.08 13.57
C LYS A 193 -31.66 -6.53 15.02
N SER A 194 -32.18 -7.73 15.26
CA SER A 194 -32.26 -8.30 16.60
C SER A 194 -30.89 -8.56 17.23
N ILE A 195 -29.91 -9.01 16.44
CA ILE A 195 -28.51 -9.19 16.89
C ILE A 195 -27.88 -7.83 17.26
N ASP A 196 -28.03 -6.83 16.40
CA ASP A 196 -27.53 -5.47 16.67
C ASP A 196 -28.18 -4.89 17.94
N ASN A 197 -29.49 -5.02 18.08
CA ASN A 197 -30.22 -4.58 19.28
C ASN A 197 -29.74 -5.30 20.55
N ALA A 198 -29.38 -6.59 20.46
CA ALA A 198 -28.83 -7.34 21.59
C ALA A 198 -27.45 -6.79 22.00
N LEU A 199 -26.54 -6.58 21.04
CA LEU A 199 -25.22 -5.98 21.30
C LEU A 199 -25.32 -4.56 21.87
N GLN A 200 -26.28 -3.75 21.39
CA GLN A 200 -26.54 -2.43 21.96
C GLN A 200 -27.00 -2.51 23.42
N ARG A 201 -27.86 -3.47 23.78
CA ARG A 201 -28.31 -3.66 25.17
C ARG A 201 -27.17 -4.17 26.06
N VAL A 202 -26.38 -5.11 25.56
CA VAL A 202 -25.16 -5.59 26.23
C VAL A 202 -24.26 -4.40 26.59
N LYS A 203 -23.93 -3.57 25.60
CA LYS A 203 -23.07 -2.39 25.79
C LYS A 203 -23.62 -1.47 26.90
N ARG A 204 -24.90 -1.09 26.83
CA ARG A 204 -25.52 -0.22 27.84
C ARG A 204 -25.52 -0.82 29.25
N LYS A 205 -25.80 -2.13 29.37
CA LYS A 205 -25.80 -2.82 30.68
C LYS A 205 -24.41 -2.88 31.29
N LEU A 206 -23.38 -3.14 30.47
CA LEU A 206 -21.99 -3.17 30.92
C LEU A 206 -21.46 -1.78 31.27
N GLU A 207 -21.76 -0.76 30.46
CA GLU A 207 -21.40 0.64 30.75
C GLU A 207 -21.97 1.09 32.10
N LYS A 208 -23.26 0.83 32.35
CA LYS A 208 -23.91 1.15 33.64
C LYS A 208 -23.27 0.42 34.82
N HIS A 209 -22.83 -0.82 34.63
CA HIS A 209 -22.14 -1.56 35.70
C HIS A 209 -20.73 -1.01 35.97
N LEU A 210 -20.03 -0.54 34.94
CA LEU A 210 -18.71 0.09 35.08
C LEU A 210 -18.81 1.45 35.78
N GLU A 211 -19.83 2.25 35.48
CA GLU A 211 -20.11 3.52 36.17
C GLU A 211 -20.36 3.29 37.66
N ASN A 212 -21.20 2.32 38.02
CA ASN A 212 -21.48 1.96 39.43
C ASN A 212 -20.28 1.36 40.19
N ARG A 213 -19.17 1.03 39.51
CA ARG A 213 -17.96 0.46 40.12
C ARG A 213 -16.89 1.53 40.42
N ASN A 214 -17.06 2.74 39.86
CA ASN A 214 -16.14 3.87 40.00
C ASN A 214 -16.62 4.93 41.02
N ASP A 215 -17.78 4.73 41.63
CA ASP A 215 -18.29 5.43 42.82
C ASP A 215 -18.06 4.57 44.08
#